data_AF-A0AAD8WIE0-F1
#
_entry.id   AF-A0AAD8WIE0-F1
#
_cell.length_a   1.000
_cell.length_b   1.000
_cell.length_c   1.000
_cell.angle_alpha   90.00
_cell.angle_beta   90.00
_cell.angle_gamma   90.00
#
_symmetry.space_group_name_H-M   'P 1'
#
loop_
_entity.id
_entity.type
_entity.pdbx_description
1 polymer ?
#
loop_
_entity_poly.entity_id
_entity_poly.type
_entity_poly.pdbx_seq_one_letter_code
_entity_poly.pdbx_strand_id
1 'polypeptide(L)'
;MNMQEARAPAQPKLVAAVASTGDVRRAVEQKPVVVVGRRGCCMVHVARRLLLGQGANPAVLEVGDDADPAALVAALRSKDISTKSAEDVVVDAYGAAATARHATFPAVFIGGRLVGGLDRLMSMHIAGELVPVLKQAGALWL
;
A
#
# COMPACT_ATOMS: atom_id res chain seq x y z
N MET A 1 -21.97 8.20 -38.03
CA MET A 1 -20.60 7.94 -37.53
C MET A 1 -20.71 7.10 -36.26
N ASN A 2 -20.55 5.77 -36.37
CA ASN A 2 -20.46 4.89 -35.21
C ASN A 2 -18.99 4.80 -34.81
N MET A 3 -18.65 5.28 -33.63
CA MET A 3 -17.33 5.13 -33.02
C MET A 3 -17.33 3.84 -32.21
N GLN A 4 -16.76 2.79 -32.80
CA GLN A 4 -16.42 1.57 -32.12
C GLN A 4 -14.94 1.64 -31.69
N GLU A 5 -14.62 0.93 -30.61
CA GLU A 5 -13.27 0.65 -30.07
C GLU A 5 -12.73 1.72 -29.11
N ALA A 6 -12.24 1.41 -27.90
CA ALA A 6 -11.37 0.28 -27.60
C ALA A 6 -11.70 -0.42 -26.26
N ARG A 7 -11.72 -1.74 -26.34
CA ARG A 7 -11.65 -2.70 -25.23
C ARG A 7 -10.27 -2.58 -24.57
N ALA A 8 -10.21 -1.96 -23.39
CA ALA A 8 -9.00 -1.93 -22.56
C ALA A 8 -8.75 -3.33 -21.95
N PRO A 9 -7.48 -3.75 -21.80
CA PRO A 9 -7.10 -5.15 -21.65
C PRO A 9 -7.53 -5.74 -20.30
N ALA A 10 -7.84 -7.04 -20.31
CA ALA A 10 -7.97 -7.86 -19.12
C ALA A 10 -6.73 -7.71 -18.24
N GLN A 11 -6.88 -7.07 -17.08
CA GLN A 11 -5.84 -7.08 -16.06
C GLN A 11 -5.92 -8.41 -15.30
N PRO A 12 -4.84 -9.20 -15.25
CA PRO A 12 -4.86 -10.51 -14.61
C PRO A 12 -4.83 -10.37 -13.09
N LYS A 13 -5.83 -10.99 -12.45
CA LYS A 13 -5.96 -11.42 -11.05
C LYS A 13 -5.45 -10.47 -9.95
N LEU A 14 -6.43 -9.99 -9.17
CA LEU A 14 -6.35 -9.45 -7.80
C LEU A 14 -6.32 -7.92 -7.64
N VAL A 15 -7.23 -7.23 -8.33
CA VAL A 15 -7.74 -5.94 -7.88
C VAL A 15 -9.08 -6.24 -7.19
N ALA A 16 -9.11 -6.21 -5.86
CA ALA A 16 -10.35 -6.34 -5.12
C ALA A 16 -10.88 -4.94 -4.80
N ALA A 17 -12.11 -4.64 -5.21
CA ALA A 17 -12.83 -3.47 -4.70
C ALA A 17 -13.08 -3.70 -3.21
N VAL A 18 -12.58 -2.79 -2.37
CA VAL A 18 -12.68 -2.92 -0.92
C VAL A 18 -13.83 -2.04 -0.42
N ALA A 19 -14.80 -2.65 0.26
CA ALA A 19 -16.00 -1.96 0.75
C ALA A 19 -15.87 -1.53 2.22
N SER A 20 -14.96 -2.13 2.98
CA SER A 20 -14.77 -1.86 4.41
C SER A 20 -13.33 -2.05 4.88
N THR A 21 -12.95 -1.37 5.97
CA THR A 21 -11.70 -1.63 6.71
C THR A 21 -11.52 -3.11 7.08
N GLY A 22 -12.62 -3.84 7.31
CA GLY A 22 -12.59 -5.29 7.60
C GLY A 22 -12.03 -6.14 6.46
N ASP A 23 -12.28 -5.74 5.21
CA ASP A 23 -11.76 -6.43 4.03
C ASP A 23 -10.26 -6.17 3.85
N VAL A 24 -9.81 -4.93 4.11
CA VAL A 24 -8.37 -4.61 4.13
C VAL A 24 -7.67 -5.45 5.19
N ARG A 25 -8.24 -5.53 6.39
CA ARG A 25 -7.68 -6.35 7.48
C ARG A 25 -7.55 -7.82 7.08
N ARG A 26 -8.61 -8.41 6.52
CA ARG A 26 -8.57 -9.80 6.04
C ARG A 26 -7.50 -10.01 4.97
N ALA A 27 -7.37 -9.08 4.03
CA ALA A 27 -6.34 -9.17 3.00
C ALA A 27 -4.92 -9.12 3.60
N VAL A 28 -4.68 -8.25 4.58
CA VAL A 28 -3.40 -8.10 5.29
C VAL A 28 -3.05 -9.34 6.10
N GLU A 29 -4.03 -10.04 6.66
CA GLU A 29 -3.84 -11.30 7.39
C GLU A 29 -3.59 -12.50 6.44
N GLN A 30 -4.19 -12.49 5.25
CA GLN A 30 -4.09 -13.60 4.29
C GLN A 30 -2.92 -13.49 3.32
N LYS A 31 -2.40 -12.28 3.10
CA LYS A 31 -1.36 -12.02 2.11
C LYS A 31 -0.18 -11.33 2.74
N PRO A 32 1.05 -11.75 2.39
CA PRO A 32 2.26 -11.19 3.00
C PRO A 32 2.53 -9.75 2.54
N VAL A 33 1.95 -9.31 1.41
CA VAL A 33 2.06 -7.93 0.92
C VAL A 33 0.72 -7.45 0.40
N VAL A 34 0.29 -6.28 0.87
CA VAL A 34 -0.96 -5.64 0.45
C VAL A 34 -0.70 -4.16 0.20
N VAL A 35 -1.18 -3.66 -0.94
CA VAL A 35 -1.16 -2.26 -1.33
C VAL A 35 -2.59 -1.79 -1.44
N VAL A 36 -2.95 -0.78 -0.67
CA VAL A 36 -4.28 -0.18 -0.71
C VAL A 36 -4.16 1.19 -1.39
N GLY A 37 -5.08 1.49 -2.29
CA GLY A 37 -5.12 2.81 -2.92
C GLY A 37 -6.41 3.07 -3.66
N ARG A 38 -6.52 4.26 -4.25
CA ARG A 38 -7.67 4.60 -5.09
C ARG A 38 -7.50 4.06 -6.50
N ARG A 39 -8.62 3.77 -7.14
CA ARG A 39 -8.65 3.42 -8.55
C ARG A 39 -7.99 4.53 -9.37
N GLY A 40 -7.12 4.15 -10.32
CA GLY A 40 -6.42 5.11 -11.17
C GLY A 40 -5.28 5.88 -10.51
N CYS A 41 -4.94 5.61 -9.24
CA CYS A 41 -3.78 6.24 -8.59
C CYS A 41 -2.47 5.73 -9.22
N CYS A 42 -1.71 6.62 -9.85
CA CYS A 42 -0.42 6.29 -10.48
C CYS A 42 0.58 5.73 -9.46
N MET A 43 0.56 6.23 -8.23
CA MET A 43 1.46 5.80 -7.17
C MET A 43 1.23 4.33 -6.75
N VAL A 44 -0.01 3.83 -6.82
CA VAL A 44 -0.33 2.40 -6.58
C VAL A 44 0.35 1.52 -7.63
N HIS A 45 0.30 1.95 -8.89
CA HIS A 45 0.97 1.22 -9.98
C HIS A 45 2.48 1.20 -9.80
N VAL A 46 3.08 2.31 -9.35
CA VAL A 46 4.51 2.39 -9.03
C VAL A 46 4.87 1.45 -7.89
N ALA A 47 4.16 1.50 -6.76
CA ALA A 47 4.37 0.61 -5.62
C ALA A 47 4.27 -0.87 -6.02
N ARG A 48 3.24 -1.22 -6.80
CA ARG A 48 3.03 -2.58 -7.31
C ARG A 48 4.20 -3.05 -8.18
N ARG A 49 4.64 -2.21 -9.13
CA ARG A 49 5.77 -2.56 -10.02
C ARG A 49 7.07 -2.72 -9.25
N LEU A 50 7.33 -1.85 -8.28
CA LEU A 50 8.52 -1.96 -7.44
C LEU A 50 8.52 -3.29 -6.68
N LEU A 51 7.43 -3.63 -6.00
CA LEU A 51 7.31 -4.87 -5.22
C LEU A 51 7.43 -6.13 -6.11
N LEU A 52 6.79 -6.13 -7.27
CA LEU A 52 6.94 -7.20 -8.27
C LEU A 52 8.39 -7.31 -8.77
N GLY A 53 9.06 -6.19 -9.01
CA GLY A 53 10.46 -6.15 -9.42
C GLY A 53 11.42 -6.70 -8.35
N GLN A 54 11.02 -6.69 -7.08
CA GLN A 54 11.76 -7.34 -5.99
C GLN A 54 11.41 -8.84 -5.83
N GLY A 55 10.53 -9.40 -6.66
CA GLY A 55 10.10 -10.80 -6.56
C GLY A 55 8.97 -11.07 -5.55
N ALA A 56 8.34 -10.02 -5.02
CA ALA A 56 7.17 -10.16 -4.15
C ALA A 56 5.86 -10.15 -4.95
N ASN A 57 4.83 -10.81 -4.43
CA ASN A 57 3.49 -10.81 -5.04
C ASN A 57 2.50 -9.95 -4.22
N PRO A 58 2.38 -8.64 -4.52
CA PRO A 58 1.49 -7.74 -3.79
C PRO A 58 0.03 -7.93 -4.18
N ALA A 59 -0.84 -7.88 -3.17
CA ALA A 59 -2.27 -7.65 -3.35
C ALA A 59 -2.54 -6.17 -3.64
N VAL A 60 -3.45 -5.83 -4.56
CA VAL A 60 -3.92 -4.46 -4.71
C VAL A 60 -5.39 -4.35 -4.34
N LEU A 61 -5.70 -3.50 -3.37
CA LEU A 61 -7.06 -3.23 -2.92
C LEU A 61 -7.41 -1.79 -3.30
N GLU A 62 -8.54 -1.65 -3.99
CA GLU A 62 -9.06 -0.36 -4.41
C GLU A 62 -10.11 0.13 -3.42
N VAL A 63 -9.86 1.27 -2.78
CA VAL A 63 -10.83 2.00 -1.97
C VAL A 63 -11.62 2.99 -2.83
N GLY A 64 -12.84 3.32 -2.39
CA GLY A 64 -13.64 4.39 -2.98
C GLY A 64 -12.95 5.76 -2.86
N ASP A 65 -13.34 6.69 -3.73
CA ASP A 65 -12.71 8.02 -3.82
C ASP A 65 -12.87 8.87 -2.54
N ASP A 66 -13.95 8.66 -1.79
CA ASP A 66 -14.24 9.32 -0.51
C ASP A 66 -13.56 8.68 0.71
N ALA A 67 -12.80 7.60 0.50
CA ALA A 67 -12.15 6.91 1.61
C ALA A 67 -11.01 7.76 2.18
N ASP A 68 -11.07 8.04 3.48
CA ASP A 68 -9.98 8.71 4.18
C ASP A 68 -8.84 7.71 4.49
N PRO A 69 -7.67 7.86 3.84
CA PRO A 69 -6.52 6.98 4.09
C PRO A 69 -6.04 7.03 5.55
N ALA A 70 -6.17 8.17 6.23
CA ALA A 70 -5.76 8.32 7.62
C ALA A 70 -6.67 7.51 8.56
N ALA A 71 -8.00 7.61 8.39
CA ALA A 71 -8.97 6.80 9.12
C ALA A 71 -8.78 5.30 8.87
N LEU A 72 -8.51 4.90 7.62
CA LEU A 72 -8.24 3.51 7.28
C LEU A 72 -7.00 2.98 8.03
N VAL A 73 -5.90 3.74 7.98
CA VAL A 73 -4.66 3.40 8.68
C VAL A 73 -4.87 3.36 10.19
N ALA A 74 -5.56 4.35 10.76
CA ALA A 74 -5.82 4.42 12.19
C ALA A 74 -6.64 3.21 12.67
N ALA A 75 -7.69 2.84 11.92
CA ALA A 75 -8.53 1.71 12.26
C ALA A 75 -7.79 0.36 12.17
N LEU A 76 -6.74 0.26 11.35
CA LEU A 76 -5.90 -0.94 11.23
C LEU A 76 -4.77 -1.00 12.28
N ARG A 77 -4.32 0.15 12.82
CA ARG A 77 -3.25 0.23 13.83
C ARG A 77 -3.69 -0.16 15.24
N SER A 78 -4.99 -0.13 15.56
CA SER A 78 -5.56 -0.25 16.92
C SER A 78 -5.28 -1.56 17.69
N LYS A 79 -4.40 -2.45 17.21
CA LYS A 79 -4.01 -3.69 17.90
C LYS A 79 -2.51 -3.92 18.05
N ASP A 80 -1.64 -3.08 17.48
CA ASP A 80 -0.19 -3.20 17.69
C ASP A 80 0.21 -2.38 18.94
N ILE A 81 0.08 -2.99 20.11
CA ILE A 81 0.71 -2.48 21.33
C ILE A 81 2.23 -2.58 21.14
N SER A 82 2.91 -1.46 21.40
CA SER A 82 4.36 -1.28 21.45
C SER A 82 5.01 -0.75 20.15
N THR A 83 4.81 0.53 19.88
CA THR A 83 5.97 1.44 19.70
C THR A 83 5.58 2.83 20.16
N LYS A 84 6.29 3.31 21.20
CA LYS A 84 6.33 4.71 21.59
C LYS A 84 6.97 5.50 20.44
N SER A 85 6.26 6.46 19.88
CA SER A 85 6.51 7.89 20.13
C SER A 85 5.82 8.70 19.04
N ALA A 86 5.14 9.74 19.47
CA ALA A 86 4.87 10.90 18.65
C ALA A 86 6.19 11.59 18.27
N GLU A 87 6.08 12.53 17.33
CA GLU A 87 7.03 13.58 16.95
C GLU A 87 8.31 13.18 16.19
N ASP A 88 8.17 13.03 14.88
CA ASP A 88 9.11 13.62 13.93
C ASP A 88 8.29 14.15 12.75
N VAL A 89 8.28 15.47 12.58
CA VAL A 89 7.75 16.10 11.36
C VAL A 89 8.74 15.79 10.25
N VAL A 90 8.50 14.69 9.53
CA VAL A 90 9.15 14.44 8.26
C VAL A 90 8.37 15.22 7.21
N VAL A 91 8.99 16.28 6.70
CA VAL A 91 8.59 16.89 5.44
C VAL A 91 8.81 15.84 4.36
N ASP A 92 7.77 15.53 3.58
CA ASP A 92 7.99 14.75 2.36
C ASP A 92 8.86 15.57 1.39
N ALA A 93 9.33 14.94 0.31
CA ALA A 93 10.15 15.60 -0.70
C ALA A 93 9.46 16.80 -1.39
N TYR A 94 8.17 17.05 -1.10
CA TYR A 94 7.34 18.13 -1.62
C TYR A 94 6.89 19.15 -0.55
N GLY A 95 7.37 19.03 0.70
CA GLY A 95 7.09 19.98 1.78
C GLY A 95 5.71 19.87 2.43
N ALA A 96 4.97 18.76 2.23
CA ALA A 96 3.71 18.54 2.94
C ALA A 96 3.95 17.86 4.31
N ALA A 97 3.33 18.40 5.36
CA ALA A 97 3.52 17.96 6.75
C ALA A 97 2.95 16.55 6.99
N ALA A 98 3.80 15.52 6.96
CA ALA A 98 3.39 14.14 7.20
C ALA A 98 3.22 13.88 8.71
N THR A 99 2.03 14.17 9.24
CA THR A 99 1.54 13.53 10.47
C THR A 99 0.74 12.28 10.09
N ALA A 100 0.27 11.49 11.07
CA ALA A 100 -0.74 10.44 10.83
C ALA A 100 -2.01 10.94 10.09
N ARG A 101 -2.17 12.27 9.93
CA ARG A 101 -3.20 12.95 9.13
C ARG A 101 -2.89 13.09 7.64
N HIS A 102 -1.72 12.66 7.18
CA HIS A 102 -1.33 12.60 5.76
C HIS A 102 -0.86 11.19 5.39
N ALA A 103 -1.60 10.16 5.82
CA ALA A 103 -1.53 8.90 5.09
C ALA A 103 -1.96 9.22 3.65
N THR A 104 -1.05 9.21 2.69
CA THR A 104 -1.38 9.36 1.27
C THR A 104 -1.46 7.97 0.67
N PHE A 105 -2.42 7.75 -0.22
CA PHE A 105 -2.41 6.52 -0.99
C PHE A 105 -1.18 6.52 -1.91
N PRO A 106 -0.49 5.39 -2.05
CA PRO A 106 -0.85 4.05 -1.55
C PRO A 106 -0.46 3.81 -0.08
N ALA A 107 -1.30 3.09 0.67
CA ALA A 107 -0.93 2.50 1.95
C ALA A 107 -0.41 1.07 1.74
N VAL A 108 0.81 0.79 2.18
CA VAL A 108 1.52 -0.48 1.94
C VAL A 108 1.69 -1.26 3.24
N PHE A 109 1.28 -2.51 3.23
CA PHE A 109 1.39 -3.46 4.33
C PHE A 109 2.30 -4.62 3.93
N ILE A 110 3.21 -5.00 4.83
CA ILE A 110 4.13 -6.14 4.65
C ILE A 110 4.12 -6.97 5.94
N GLY A 111 3.90 -8.28 5.82
CA GLY A 111 3.88 -9.22 6.95
C GLY A 111 2.84 -8.87 8.01
N GLY A 112 1.68 -8.33 7.61
CA GLY A 112 0.64 -7.89 8.54
C GLY A 112 0.81 -6.47 9.10
N ARG A 113 1.95 -5.81 8.86
CA ARG A 113 2.29 -4.51 9.45
C ARG A 113 2.22 -3.38 8.42
N LEU A 114 1.77 -2.21 8.83
CA LEU A 114 1.78 -1.01 7.97
C LEU A 114 3.21 -0.48 7.84
N VAL A 115 3.73 -0.50 6.62
CA VAL A 115 5.02 0.10 6.27
C VAL A 115 4.87 1.60 6.01
N GLY A 116 3.75 2.01 5.41
CA GLY A 116 3.44 3.41 5.16
C GLY A 116 3.09 3.69 3.71
N GLY A 117 3.51 4.87 3.22
CA GLY A 117 3.26 5.35 1.86
C GLY A 117 4.24 4.82 0.81
N LEU A 118 4.10 5.30 -0.43
CA LEU A 118 5.10 5.06 -1.49
C LEU A 118 6.47 5.62 -1.11
N ASP A 119 6.54 6.81 -0.50
CA ASP A 119 7.80 7.46 -0.11
C ASP A 119 8.64 6.58 0.83
N ARG A 120 8.00 5.99 1.85
CA ARG A 120 8.67 5.07 2.76
C ARG A 120 9.11 3.78 2.06
N LEU A 121 8.29 3.26 1.15
CA LEU A 121 8.63 2.08 0.35
C LEU A 121 9.85 2.33 -0.54
N MET A 122 9.92 3.51 -1.18
CA MET A 122 11.08 3.94 -1.97
C MET A 122 12.32 4.09 -1.10
N SER A 123 12.19 4.74 0.06
CA SER A 123 13.29 4.91 1.02
C SER A 123 13.87 3.56 1.45
N MET A 124 13.03 2.58 1.78
CA MET A 124 13.48 1.22 2.14
C MET A 124 14.13 0.48 0.97
N HIS A 125 13.64 0.70 -0.26
CA HIS A 125 14.26 0.13 -1.45
C HIS A 125 15.66 0.69 -1.69
N ILE A 126 15.82 2.01 -1.60
CA ILE A 126 17.11 2.70 -1.78
C ILE A 126 18.10 2.29 -0.68
N ALA A 127 17.63 2.15 0.56
CA ALA A 127 18.43 1.69 1.70
C ALA A 127 18.81 0.20 1.63
N GLY A 128 18.23 -0.58 0.70
CA GLY A 128 18.46 -2.02 0.60
C GLY A 128 17.73 -2.87 1.66
N GLU A 129 16.86 -2.26 2.47
CA GLU A 129 16.13 -2.92 3.57
C GLU A 129 14.88 -3.66 3.09
N LEU A 130 14.37 -3.33 1.90
CA LEU A 130 13.10 -3.88 1.42
C LEU A 130 13.14 -5.41 1.20
N VAL A 131 14.20 -5.93 0.58
CA VAL A 131 14.33 -7.37 0.30
C VAL A 131 14.41 -8.20 1.60
N PRO A 132 15.23 -7.83 2.60
CA PRO A 132 15.22 -8.48 3.91
C PRO A 132 13.83 -8.52 4.56
N VAL A 133 13.10 -7.41 4.55
CA VAL A 133 11.76 -7.32 5.14
C VAL A 133 10.76 -8.21 4.40
N LEU A 134 10.79 -8.21 3.06
CA LEU A 134 9.95 -9.09 2.24
C LEU A 134 10.25 -10.57 2.50
N LYS A 135 11.54 -10.93 2.66
CA LYS A 135 11.95 -12.29 2.99
C LYS A 135 11.43 -12.71 4.38
N GLN A 136 11.56 -11.84 5.38
CA GLN A 136 11.07 -12.10 6.73
C GLN A 136 9.54 -12.25 6.78
N ALA A 137 8.82 -11.49 5.95
CA ALA A 137 7.37 -11.58 5.81
C ALA A 137 6.89 -12.79 4.98
N GLY A 138 7.79 -13.62 4.44
CA GLY A 138 7.43 -14.72 3.54
C GLY A 138 6.83 -14.24 2.22
N ALA A 139 7.11 -13.00 1.82
CA ALA A 139 6.58 -12.38 0.61
C ALA A 139 7.37 -12.74 -0.65
N LEU A 140 8.60 -13.22 -0.48
CA LEU A 140 9.54 -13.49 -1.55
C LEU A 140 9.46 -14.96 -1.98
N TRP A 141 9.19 -15.19 -3.26
CA TRP A 141 9.14 -16.54 -3.85
C TRP A 141 10.51 -16.86 -4.47
N LEU A 142 11.43 -17.40 -3.67
CA LEU A 142 12.69 -18.01 -4.12
C LEU A 142 12.65 -19.52 -3.86
#